data_AF-A0A3N5VQF9-F1
#
_entry.id   AF-A0A3N5VQF9-F1
#
_cell.length_a   1.000
_cell.length_b   1.000
_cell.length_c   1.000
_cell.angle_alpha   90.00
_cell.angle_beta   90.00
_cell.angle_gamma   90.00
#
_symmetry.space_group_name_H-M   'P 1'
#
loop_
_entity.id
_entity.type
_entity.pdbx_description
1 polymer ?
#
loop_
_entity_poly.entity_id
_entity_poly.type
_entity_poly.pdbx_seq_one_letter_code
_entity_poly.pdbx_strand_id
1 'polypeptide(L)'
;MYRRLVILSLVIVAAVCGLGGLGYHAVAKWAQGLEGARLGEFAEVAEQIRQDVKRKLDEFIEAEQQRKYTDYLYYYVPENMAEMQQQQLPLLRSPLGNQLSNSFAYGYFQIEGDGSIVTPYHPGTLPRMDQGSAMTDEVERQGRNIKDNVLPSITRRSGVLRLPDQQMAQQAESQSPQLTSLRDNQTSEDNTVVKGKGARSKAYPIESLNKEAQASQVISQQRLFVNSNQVQAVPPPSQPPTETQAGPAEQVAPMPAQRGQVAEPSAAAQEQTQVPAALPPQDQRYLSTSSGIQVDLQQAKDLSEMVQIRIEPFVPLIVPGVNPETSIFGGQVFLLRHVQIEDRHLLQGFQLDEQRLVTEIEESAGRFMRDGMGFELPRVTKANGYVDDISEKAAYTAILDFGFGDLALSLKEL
;
A
#
# COMPACT_ATOMS: atom_id res chain seq x y z
N MET A 1 64.98 54.60 28.76
CA MET A 1 63.77 53.92 29.28
C MET A 1 62.76 53.56 28.19
N TYR A 2 62.46 54.43 27.22
CA TYR A 2 61.48 54.18 26.15
C TYR A 2 61.64 52.86 25.35
N ARG A 3 62.87 52.45 25.00
CA ARG A 3 63.10 51.18 24.27
C ARG A 3 62.55 49.94 24.99
N ARG A 4 62.60 49.91 26.33
CA ARG A 4 62.09 48.77 27.11
C ARG A 4 60.56 48.74 27.13
N LEU A 5 59.90 49.90 27.15
CA LEU A 5 58.44 50.00 27.10
C LEU A 5 57.88 49.56 25.73
N VAL A 6 58.57 49.91 24.63
CA VAL A 6 58.16 49.49 23.28
C VAL A 6 58.23 47.96 23.13
N ILE A 7 59.31 47.34 23.59
CA ILE A 7 59.45 45.88 23.55
C ILE A 7 58.35 45.21 24.37
N LEU A 8 58.06 45.73 25.58
CA LEU A 8 57.02 45.18 26.44
C LEU A 8 55.61 45.32 25.83
N SER A 9 55.32 46.45 25.18
CA SER A 9 54.06 46.66 24.46
C SER A 9 53.92 45.69 23.28
N LEU A 10 54.96 45.47 22.48
CA LEU A 10 54.93 44.50 21.38
C LEU A 10 54.68 43.07 21.85
N VAL A 11 55.30 42.66 22.96
CA VAL A 11 55.09 41.34 23.55
C VAL A 11 53.64 41.18 24.02
N ILE A 12 53.07 42.20 24.67
CA ILE A 12 51.66 42.16 25.10
C ILE A 12 50.73 42.07 23.88
N VAL A 13 50.93 42.90 22.85
CA VAL A 13 50.10 42.86 21.63
C VAL A 13 50.21 41.50 20.94
N ALA A 14 51.42 40.95 20.78
CA ALA A 14 51.62 39.62 20.21
C ALA A 14 50.93 38.52 21.02
N ALA A 15 50.98 38.59 22.36
CA ALA A 15 50.31 37.64 23.24
C ALA A 15 48.78 37.75 23.14
N VAL A 16 48.22 38.96 23.08
CA VAL A 16 46.78 39.19 22.91
C VAL A 16 46.30 38.69 21.55
N CYS A 17 47.05 38.94 20.47
CA CYS A 17 46.74 38.41 19.14
C CYS A 17 46.81 36.87 19.12
N GLY A 18 47.83 36.27 19.76
CA GLY A 18 47.96 34.82 19.86
C GLY A 18 46.80 34.17 20.61
N LEU A 19 46.42 34.73 21.76
CA LEU A 19 45.26 34.26 22.54
C LEU A 19 43.94 34.47 21.79
N GLY A 20 43.79 35.59 21.08
CA GLY A 20 42.62 35.84 20.22
C GLY A 20 42.49 34.81 19.10
N GLY A 21 43.60 34.48 18.43
CA GLY A 21 43.62 33.46 17.37
C GLY A 21 43.27 32.05 17.89
N LEU A 22 43.81 31.65 19.05
CA LEU A 22 43.47 30.38 19.69
C LEU A 22 42.01 30.33 20.14
N GLY A 23 41.49 31.43 20.69
CA GLY A 23 40.09 31.55 21.08
C GLY A 23 39.15 31.39 19.89
N TYR A 24 39.44 32.07 18.77
CA TYR A 24 38.66 31.93 17.53
C TYR A 24 38.68 30.49 16.99
N HIS A 25 39.85 29.84 16.97
CA HIS A 25 39.95 28.44 16.51
C HIS A 25 39.20 27.46 17.43
N ALA A 26 39.20 27.69 18.74
CA ALA A 26 38.43 26.88 19.68
C ALA A 26 36.92 27.02 19.45
N VAL A 27 36.42 28.25 19.23
CA VAL A 27 35.01 28.50 18.90
C VAL A 27 34.63 27.85 17.57
N ALA A 28 35.47 27.95 16.54
CA ALA A 28 35.22 27.32 15.24
C ALA A 28 35.14 25.78 15.36
N LYS A 29 36.00 25.17 16.17
CA LYS A 29 35.95 23.71 16.42
C LYS A 29 34.74 23.29 17.23
N TRP A 30 34.29 24.12 18.16
CA TRP A 30 33.08 23.86 18.92
C TRP A 30 31.82 23.97 18.05
N ALA A 31 31.75 25.00 17.19
CA ALA A 31 30.69 25.14 16.19
C ALA A 31 30.62 23.92 15.26
N GLN A 32 31.77 23.48 14.74
CA GLN A 32 31.86 22.25 13.93
C GLN A 32 31.41 20.99 14.71
N GLY A 33 31.71 20.94 16.01
CA GLY A 33 31.26 19.84 16.88
C GLY A 33 29.75 19.84 17.12
N LEU A 34 29.14 21.01 17.28
CA LEU A 34 27.69 21.16 17.41
C LEU A 34 26.96 20.80 16.12
N GLU A 35 27.46 21.27 14.96
CA GLU A 35 26.92 20.88 13.65
C GLU A 35 27.00 19.37 13.43
N GLY A 36 28.13 18.76 13.78
CA GLY A 36 28.29 17.30 13.71
C GLY A 36 27.34 16.54 14.65
N ALA A 37 27.13 17.05 15.86
CA ALA A 37 26.17 16.48 16.80
C ALA A 37 24.73 16.57 16.24
N ARG A 38 24.34 17.74 15.73
CA ARG A 38 23.03 17.95 15.09
C ARG A 38 22.78 17.03 13.91
N LEU A 39 23.75 16.90 12.99
CA LEU A 39 23.66 15.96 11.88
C LEU A 39 23.51 14.50 12.35
N GLY A 40 24.16 14.14 13.47
CA GLY A 40 23.97 12.85 14.11
C GLY A 40 22.54 12.63 14.61
N GLU A 41 21.93 13.65 15.21
CA GLU A 41 20.52 13.60 15.65
C GLU A 41 19.57 13.44 14.46
N PHE A 42 19.75 14.20 13.38
CA PHE A 42 18.94 14.05 12.16
C PHE A 42 19.06 12.65 11.55
N ALA A 43 20.28 12.12 11.47
CA ALA A 43 20.51 10.77 10.96
C ALA A 43 19.86 9.70 11.84
N GLU A 44 19.90 9.86 13.16
CA GLU A 44 19.24 8.97 14.11
C GLU A 44 17.71 8.99 13.94
N VAL A 45 17.11 10.18 13.85
CA VAL A 45 15.66 10.34 13.66
C VAL A 45 15.22 9.78 12.31
N ALA A 46 15.96 10.08 11.23
CA ALA A 46 15.73 9.49 9.92
C ALA A 46 15.74 7.96 9.96
N GLU A 47 16.71 7.38 10.67
CA GLU A 47 16.84 5.95 10.82
C GLU A 47 15.66 5.32 11.59
N GLN A 48 15.16 5.99 12.64
CA GLN A 48 13.99 5.54 13.39
C GLN A 48 12.72 5.56 12.53
N ILE A 49 12.48 6.65 11.78
CA ILE A 49 11.35 6.76 10.86
C ILE A 49 11.40 5.63 9.83
N ARG A 50 12.57 5.43 9.24
CA ARG A 50 12.81 4.40 8.22
C ARG A 50 12.55 3.00 8.75
N GLN A 51 13.05 2.69 9.95
CA GLN A 51 12.82 1.39 10.60
C GLN A 51 11.35 1.15 10.93
N ASP A 52 10.63 2.16 11.43
CA ASP A 52 9.21 2.02 11.76
C ASP A 52 8.34 1.80 10.50
N VAL A 53 8.56 2.60 9.45
CA VAL A 53 7.83 2.45 8.18
C VAL A 53 8.16 1.10 7.53
N LYS A 54 9.43 0.70 7.50
CA LYS A 54 9.86 -0.62 7.01
C LYS A 54 9.17 -1.74 7.76
N ARG A 55 9.16 -1.69 9.10
CA ARG A 55 8.51 -2.70 9.94
C ARG A 55 7.01 -2.81 9.62
N LYS A 56 6.28 -1.70 9.54
CA LYS A 56 4.84 -1.71 9.20
C LYS A 56 4.57 -2.31 7.82
N LEU A 57 5.41 -1.97 6.84
CA LEU A 57 5.29 -2.49 5.49
C LEU A 57 5.65 -3.99 5.43
N ASP A 58 6.70 -4.42 6.13
CA ASP A 58 7.08 -5.83 6.27
C ASP A 58 5.93 -6.64 6.92
N GLU A 59 5.37 -6.17 8.03
CA GLU A 59 4.22 -6.80 8.72
C GLU A 59 3.00 -6.92 7.79
N PHE A 60 2.72 -5.89 7.00
CA PHE A 60 1.62 -5.90 6.05
C PHE A 60 1.86 -6.89 4.90
N ILE A 61 3.05 -6.88 4.29
CA ILE A 61 3.38 -7.80 3.19
C ILE A 61 3.36 -9.24 3.70
N GLU A 62 3.86 -9.52 4.91
CA GLU A 62 3.78 -10.85 5.51
C GLU A 62 2.33 -11.30 5.70
N ALA A 63 1.47 -10.44 6.25
CA ALA A 63 0.04 -10.75 6.40
C ALA A 63 -0.64 -11.03 5.05
N GLU A 64 -0.26 -10.27 4.01
CA GLU A 64 -0.82 -10.45 2.67
C GLU A 64 -0.27 -11.70 1.97
N GLN A 65 0.97 -12.10 2.24
CA GLN A 65 1.54 -13.36 1.78
C GLN A 65 0.87 -14.58 2.40
N GLN A 66 0.43 -14.47 3.64
CA GLN A 66 -0.33 -15.53 4.32
C GLN A 66 -1.81 -15.56 3.89
N ARG A 67 -2.27 -14.57 3.11
CA ARG A 67 -3.65 -14.53 2.64
C ARG A 67 -3.95 -15.63 1.62
N LYS A 68 -5.07 -16.33 1.85
CA LYS A 68 -5.59 -17.37 0.96
C LYS A 68 -5.86 -16.81 -0.44
N TYR A 69 -5.53 -17.58 -1.47
CA TYR A 69 -5.75 -17.16 -2.85
C TYR A 69 -7.25 -16.96 -3.16
N THR A 70 -8.16 -17.68 -2.48
CA THR A 70 -9.61 -17.55 -2.66
C THR A 70 -10.16 -16.20 -2.24
N ASP A 71 -9.47 -15.46 -1.38
CA ASP A 71 -9.91 -14.14 -0.92
C ASP A 71 -9.89 -13.09 -2.04
N TYR A 72 -9.19 -13.35 -3.14
CA TYR A 72 -9.14 -12.47 -4.32
C TYR A 72 -10.36 -12.64 -5.24
N LEU A 73 -11.13 -13.71 -5.04
CA LEU A 73 -12.36 -13.98 -5.78
C LEU A 73 -13.51 -13.18 -5.19
N TYR A 74 -14.59 -13.01 -5.96
CA TYR A 74 -15.78 -12.34 -5.42
C TYR A 74 -16.53 -13.24 -4.42
N TYR A 75 -16.86 -14.45 -4.85
CA TYR A 75 -17.39 -15.52 -4.00
C TYR A 75 -16.45 -16.72 -4.02
N TYR A 76 -16.39 -17.43 -2.89
CA TYR A 76 -15.68 -18.68 -2.78
C TYR A 76 -16.42 -19.66 -1.88
N VAL A 77 -16.20 -20.94 -2.11
CA VAL A 77 -16.59 -22.03 -1.22
C VAL A 77 -15.44 -22.28 -0.25
N PRO A 78 -15.67 -22.19 1.07
CA PRO A 78 -14.63 -22.41 2.05
C PRO A 78 -14.30 -23.90 2.19
N GLU A 79 -13.02 -24.21 2.36
CA GLU A 79 -12.48 -25.57 2.38
C GLU A 79 -12.95 -26.41 3.59
N ASN A 80 -13.27 -25.75 4.70
CA ASN A 80 -13.71 -26.42 5.94
C ASN A 80 -15.12 -27.02 5.88
N MET A 81 -15.82 -26.93 4.74
CA MET A 81 -17.18 -27.46 4.53
C MET A 81 -17.19 -28.85 3.87
N ALA A 82 -16.04 -29.51 3.76
CA ALA A 82 -15.87 -30.81 3.10
C ALA A 82 -16.78 -31.95 3.63
N GLU A 83 -17.31 -31.82 4.83
CA GLU A 83 -18.19 -32.84 5.42
C GLU A 83 -19.66 -32.70 4.98
N MET A 84 -20.07 -31.57 4.39
CA MET A 84 -21.45 -31.33 3.94
C MET A 84 -21.69 -31.79 2.49
N GLN A 85 -21.44 -33.07 2.21
CA GLN A 85 -21.48 -33.66 0.85
C GLN A 85 -22.87 -33.69 0.16
N GLN A 86 -23.95 -33.22 0.79
CA GLN A 86 -25.32 -33.37 0.25
C GLN A 86 -26.16 -32.08 0.23
N GLN A 87 -25.62 -30.95 0.68
CA GLN A 87 -26.32 -29.66 0.65
C GLN A 87 -25.53 -28.65 -0.17
N GLN A 88 -26.24 -27.74 -0.84
CA GLN A 88 -25.65 -26.70 -1.69
C GLN A 88 -24.44 -26.06 -1.00
N LEU A 89 -23.29 -26.04 -1.69
CA LEU A 89 -22.05 -25.49 -1.13
C LEU A 89 -22.28 -24.01 -0.78
N PRO A 90 -22.07 -23.60 0.49
CA PRO A 90 -22.28 -22.22 0.88
C PRO A 90 -21.26 -21.33 0.17
N LEU A 91 -21.76 -20.31 -0.52
CA LEU A 91 -20.93 -19.28 -1.12
C LEU A 91 -20.67 -18.19 -0.07
N LEU A 92 -19.40 -17.95 0.22
CA LEU A 92 -18.96 -16.85 1.07
C LEU A 92 -18.44 -15.72 0.18
N ARG A 93 -18.79 -14.49 0.54
CA ARG A 93 -18.21 -13.29 -0.07
C ARG A 93 -16.78 -13.13 0.40
N SER A 94 -15.90 -12.67 -0.48
CA SER A 94 -14.55 -12.31 -0.10
C SER A 94 -14.51 -11.24 1.00
N PRO A 95 -13.60 -11.38 1.99
CA PRO A 95 -13.37 -10.35 2.99
C PRO A 95 -12.82 -9.04 2.39
N LEU A 96 -12.23 -9.09 1.19
CA LEU A 96 -11.66 -7.95 0.47
C LEU A 96 -12.73 -7.14 -0.27
N GLY A 97 -13.92 -7.70 -0.50
CA GLY A 97 -14.93 -7.11 -1.37
C GLY A 97 -15.65 -5.88 -0.81
N ASN A 98 -15.40 -5.49 0.44
CA ASN A 98 -16.11 -4.40 1.11
C ASN A 98 -15.41 -3.04 1.00
N GLN A 99 -14.09 -3.01 0.78
CA GLN A 99 -13.30 -1.78 0.77
C GLN A 99 -12.21 -1.85 -0.29
N LEU A 100 -12.04 -0.77 -1.04
CA LEU A 100 -11.01 -0.71 -2.07
C LEU A 100 -9.62 -0.54 -1.46
N SER A 101 -9.48 0.34 -0.47
CA SER A 101 -8.24 0.50 0.30
C SER A 101 -8.25 -0.39 1.54
N ASN A 102 -7.16 -1.11 1.77
CA ASN A 102 -6.93 -1.94 2.94
C ASN A 102 -5.46 -1.80 3.37
N SER A 103 -5.19 -0.96 4.37
CA SER A 103 -3.84 -0.66 4.82
C SER A 103 -3.00 -0.15 3.63
N PHE A 104 -1.90 -0.80 3.26
CA PHE A 104 -1.08 -0.38 2.10
C PHE A 104 -1.56 -0.95 0.75
N ALA A 105 -2.62 -1.77 0.72
CA ALA A 105 -3.21 -2.23 -0.53
C ALA A 105 -4.34 -1.31 -0.99
N TYR A 106 -4.30 -0.95 -2.27
CA TYR A 106 -5.39 -0.33 -3.00
C TYR A 106 -5.83 -1.26 -4.13
N GLY A 107 -7.05 -1.76 -3.98
CA GLY A 107 -7.77 -2.49 -5.00
C GLY A 107 -7.16 -3.84 -5.39
N TYR A 108 -7.74 -4.90 -4.88
CA TYR A 108 -7.30 -6.26 -5.16
C TYR A 108 -7.83 -6.76 -6.50
N PHE A 109 -7.03 -7.56 -7.20
CA PHE A 109 -7.42 -8.15 -8.47
C PHE A 109 -6.73 -9.49 -8.73
N GLN A 110 -7.31 -10.23 -9.67
CA GLN A 110 -6.78 -11.45 -10.23
C GLN A 110 -6.82 -11.37 -11.75
N ILE A 111 -5.74 -11.81 -12.40
CA ILE A 111 -5.63 -11.94 -13.85
C ILE A 111 -5.58 -13.43 -14.17
N GLU A 112 -6.57 -13.91 -14.88
CA GLU A 112 -6.64 -15.28 -15.38
C GLU A 112 -5.70 -15.48 -16.58
N GLY A 113 -5.39 -16.75 -16.92
CA GLY A 113 -4.51 -17.07 -18.05
C GLY A 113 -4.99 -16.54 -19.41
N ASP A 114 -6.29 -16.30 -19.59
CA ASP A 114 -6.87 -15.67 -20.78
C ASP A 114 -6.73 -14.13 -20.78
N GLY A 115 -6.33 -13.55 -19.65
CA GLY A 115 -6.20 -12.12 -19.45
C GLY A 115 -7.42 -11.42 -18.88
N SER A 116 -8.48 -12.15 -18.56
CA SER A 116 -9.62 -11.58 -17.87
C SER A 116 -9.20 -11.10 -16.48
N ILE A 117 -9.73 -9.94 -16.10
CA ILE A 117 -9.46 -9.31 -14.81
C ILE A 117 -10.68 -9.56 -13.92
N VAL A 118 -10.46 -10.25 -12.81
CA VAL A 118 -11.44 -10.53 -11.77
C VAL A 118 -11.11 -9.66 -10.57
N THR A 119 -12.13 -9.09 -9.92
CA THR A 119 -11.95 -8.30 -8.70
C THR A 119 -12.93 -8.78 -7.64
N PRO A 120 -12.61 -8.65 -6.34
CA PRO A 120 -13.53 -9.01 -5.26
C PRO A 120 -14.66 -7.97 -5.08
N TYR A 121 -14.69 -6.92 -5.89
CA TYR A 121 -15.68 -5.84 -5.81
C TYR A 121 -16.82 -6.11 -6.79
N HIS A 122 -18.03 -6.29 -6.28
CA HIS A 122 -19.20 -6.47 -7.14
C HIS A 122 -20.07 -5.23 -7.19
N PRO A 123 -20.35 -4.71 -8.38
CA PRO A 123 -21.18 -3.53 -8.55
C PRO A 123 -22.66 -3.78 -8.21
N GLY A 124 -23.14 -5.03 -8.29
CA GLY A 124 -24.57 -5.36 -8.25
C GLY A 124 -25.23 -5.46 -6.87
N THR A 125 -24.45 -5.55 -5.78
CA THR A 125 -24.99 -5.83 -4.43
C THR A 125 -24.70 -4.74 -3.41
N LEU A 126 -24.07 -3.63 -3.82
CA LEU A 126 -23.89 -2.51 -2.91
C LEU A 126 -25.26 -1.92 -2.58
N PRO A 127 -25.64 -1.80 -1.29
CA PRO A 127 -26.85 -1.10 -0.89
C PRO A 127 -26.88 0.26 -1.59
N ARG A 128 -28.06 0.64 -2.09
CA ARG A 128 -28.37 1.83 -2.89
C ARG A 128 -28.19 3.16 -2.13
N MET A 129 -27.19 3.25 -1.25
CA MET A 129 -26.72 4.50 -0.67
C MET A 129 -25.82 5.21 -1.70
N ASP A 130 -25.87 6.53 -1.74
CA ASP A 130 -25.20 7.38 -2.74
C ASP A 130 -23.69 7.10 -2.92
N GLN A 131 -23.05 6.44 -1.94
CA GLN A 131 -21.66 5.96 -2.01
C GLN A 131 -21.40 4.87 -3.08
N GLY A 132 -22.42 4.13 -3.51
CA GLY A 132 -22.27 3.03 -4.48
C GLY A 132 -21.76 3.47 -5.85
N SER A 133 -22.07 4.70 -6.26
CA SER A 133 -21.59 5.27 -7.53
C SER A 133 -20.08 5.50 -7.51
N ALA A 134 -19.56 6.17 -6.47
CA ALA A 134 -18.15 6.47 -6.35
C ALA A 134 -17.29 5.21 -6.34
N MET A 135 -17.64 4.20 -5.53
CA MET A 135 -16.88 2.95 -5.46
C MET A 135 -16.89 2.20 -6.80
N THR A 136 -18.01 2.18 -7.51
CA THR A 136 -18.10 1.53 -8.82
C THR A 136 -17.18 2.23 -9.83
N ASP A 137 -17.17 3.57 -9.85
CA ASP A 137 -16.29 4.35 -10.71
C ASP A 137 -14.81 4.11 -10.39
N GLU A 138 -14.46 3.96 -9.09
CA GLU A 138 -13.09 3.65 -8.67
C GLU A 138 -12.65 2.26 -9.12
N VAL A 139 -13.52 1.25 -8.95
CA VAL A 139 -13.26 -0.13 -9.38
C VAL A 139 -13.09 -0.19 -10.90
N GLU A 140 -13.94 0.50 -11.66
CA GLU A 140 -13.80 0.57 -13.12
C GLU A 140 -12.53 1.31 -13.56
N ARG A 141 -12.18 2.41 -12.89
CA ARG A 141 -10.92 3.12 -13.10
C ARG A 141 -9.73 2.21 -12.83
N GLN A 142 -9.79 1.43 -11.75
CA GLN A 142 -8.74 0.47 -11.43
C GLN A 142 -8.65 -0.65 -12.47
N GLY A 143 -9.78 -1.23 -12.88
CA GLY A 143 -9.82 -2.27 -13.91
C GLY A 143 -9.20 -1.80 -15.22
N ARG A 144 -9.48 -0.57 -15.64
CA ARG A 144 -8.82 0.07 -16.80
C ARG A 144 -7.33 0.24 -16.58
N ASN A 145 -6.91 0.73 -15.42
CA ASN A 145 -5.51 0.91 -15.09
C ASN A 145 -4.72 -0.41 -15.16
N ILE A 146 -5.27 -1.49 -14.60
CA ILE A 146 -4.67 -2.84 -14.68
C ILE A 146 -4.59 -3.28 -16.15
N LYS A 147 -5.66 -3.07 -16.91
CA LYS A 147 -5.72 -3.45 -18.32
C LYS A 147 -4.71 -2.69 -19.19
N ASP A 148 -4.56 -1.40 -18.96
CA ASP A 148 -3.81 -0.51 -19.82
C ASP A 148 -2.32 -0.42 -19.43
N ASN A 149 -1.97 -0.61 -18.15
CA ASN A 149 -0.60 -0.45 -17.65
C ASN A 149 0.03 -1.76 -17.13
N VAL A 150 -0.74 -2.60 -16.44
CA VAL A 150 -0.22 -3.84 -15.84
C VAL A 150 -0.15 -4.98 -16.86
N LEU A 151 -1.24 -5.24 -17.59
CA LEU A 151 -1.28 -6.32 -18.57
C LEU A 151 -0.20 -6.23 -19.66
N PRO A 152 0.10 -5.06 -20.26
CA PRO A 152 1.16 -4.96 -21.26
C PRO A 152 2.56 -5.18 -20.70
N SER A 153 2.75 -4.93 -19.40
CA SER A 153 4.02 -5.13 -18.69
C SER A 153 4.27 -6.60 -18.32
N ILE A 154 3.25 -7.46 -18.42
CA ILE A 154 3.34 -8.89 -18.13
C ILE A 154 3.51 -9.65 -19.45
N THR A 155 4.56 -10.49 -19.55
CA THR A 155 4.81 -11.25 -20.77
C THR A 155 3.92 -12.50 -20.79
N ARG A 156 3.09 -12.64 -21.83
CA ARG A 156 2.38 -13.90 -22.13
C ARG A 156 3.22 -14.72 -23.10
N ARG A 157 4.06 -15.61 -22.58
CA ARG A 157 4.79 -16.57 -23.41
C ARG A 157 4.09 -17.93 -23.31
N SER A 158 3.53 -18.40 -24.42
CA SER A 158 2.89 -19.72 -24.52
C SER A 158 1.66 -19.92 -23.62
N GLY A 159 0.86 -18.87 -23.38
CA GLY A 159 -0.34 -18.94 -22.52
C GLY A 159 -0.04 -18.96 -21.01
N VAL A 160 1.24 -19.01 -20.62
CA VAL A 160 1.65 -18.86 -19.22
C VAL A 160 1.93 -17.39 -18.94
N LEU A 161 1.26 -16.84 -17.93
CA LEU A 161 1.54 -15.51 -17.41
C LEU A 161 2.88 -15.56 -16.68
N ARG A 162 3.87 -14.80 -17.16
CA ARG A 162 5.16 -14.65 -16.47
C ARG A 162 5.37 -13.20 -16.11
N LEU A 163 5.68 -12.99 -14.83
CA LEU A 163 6.23 -11.72 -14.36
C LEU A 163 7.59 -11.51 -15.04
N PRO A 164 7.95 -10.27 -15.42
CA PRO A 164 9.28 -9.97 -15.92
C PRO A 164 10.33 -10.53 -14.96
N ASP A 165 11.32 -11.26 -15.48
CA ASP A 165 12.42 -11.73 -14.65
C ASP A 165 13.10 -10.52 -14.02
N GLN A 166 12.93 -10.34 -12.71
CA GLN A 166 13.46 -9.20 -11.95
C GLN A 166 14.97 -8.99 -12.13
N GLN A 167 15.71 -10.00 -12.58
CA GLN A 167 17.12 -9.85 -12.95
C GLN A 167 17.33 -8.79 -14.04
N MET A 168 16.38 -8.64 -14.96
CA MET A 168 16.41 -7.57 -15.96
C MET A 168 16.05 -6.20 -15.35
N ALA A 169 15.18 -6.15 -14.33
CA ALA A 169 14.85 -4.92 -13.62
C ALA A 169 16.01 -4.40 -12.76
N GLN A 170 16.71 -5.29 -12.04
CA GLN A 170 17.91 -4.92 -11.25
C GLN A 170 19.08 -4.46 -12.14
N GLN A 171 19.21 -5.00 -13.36
CA GLN A 171 20.17 -4.49 -14.34
C GLN A 171 19.79 -3.10 -14.86
N ALA A 172 18.50 -2.80 -14.99
CA ALA A 172 18.03 -1.47 -15.37
C ALA A 172 18.25 -0.44 -14.23
N GLU A 173 18.03 -0.80 -12.97
CA GLU A 173 18.34 0.05 -11.81
C GLU A 173 19.84 0.32 -11.64
N SER A 174 20.68 -0.66 -11.97
CA SER A 174 22.14 -0.46 -12.00
C SER A 174 22.58 0.56 -13.07
N GLN A 175 21.69 0.92 -14.00
CA GLN A 175 21.90 1.93 -15.04
C GLN A 175 21.05 3.18 -14.83
N SER A 176 20.25 3.27 -13.77
CA SER A 176 19.59 4.52 -13.40
C SER A 176 20.65 5.61 -13.32
N PRO A 177 20.45 6.76 -14.00
CA PRO A 177 21.42 7.83 -13.97
C PRO A 177 21.62 8.18 -12.51
N GLN A 178 22.83 7.92 -11.98
CA GLN A 178 23.22 8.44 -10.68
C GLN A 178 22.78 9.89 -10.70
N LEU A 179 21.79 10.22 -9.86
CA LEU A 179 21.28 11.56 -9.65
C LEU A 179 22.53 12.40 -9.57
N THR A 180 22.81 13.10 -10.68
CA THR A 180 24.06 13.81 -10.84
C THR A 180 23.89 14.89 -9.83
N SER A 181 24.54 14.72 -8.67
CA SER A 181 24.49 15.68 -7.59
C SER A 181 24.61 17.03 -8.27
N LEU A 182 23.57 17.86 -8.19
CA LEU A 182 23.54 19.20 -8.74
C LEU A 182 24.72 19.91 -8.11
N ARG A 183 25.87 19.75 -8.76
CA ARG A 183 27.14 20.33 -8.40
C ARG A 183 27.06 21.65 -9.10
N ASP A 184 26.38 22.56 -8.41
CA ASP A 184 26.34 23.96 -8.76
C ASP A 184 27.77 24.37 -9.11
N ASN A 185 27.91 24.80 -10.34
CA ASN A 185 29.16 25.29 -10.90
C ASN A 185 29.37 26.72 -10.34
N GLN A 186 29.42 26.86 -9.01
CA GLN A 186 29.90 28.08 -8.37
C GLN A 186 31.41 27.96 -8.25
N THR A 187 32.06 28.68 -9.17
CA THR A 187 33.48 28.98 -9.18
C THR A 187 33.81 29.84 -7.95
N SER A 188 34.02 29.19 -6.81
CA SER A 188 34.66 29.81 -5.65
C SER A 188 35.96 29.07 -5.40
N GLU A 189 37.05 29.74 -5.77
CA GLU A 189 38.40 29.32 -5.41
C GLU A 189 38.54 29.25 -3.89
N ASP A 190 39.27 28.23 -3.46
CA ASP A 190 39.85 28.05 -2.14
C ASP A 190 38.84 27.79 -1.00
N ASN A 191 38.37 26.55 -0.90
CA ASN A 191 38.04 26.01 0.41
C ASN A 191 38.32 24.51 0.52
N THR A 192 39.01 24.18 1.60
CA THR A 192 39.53 22.88 1.98
C THR A 192 38.50 21.77 1.87
N VAL A 193 38.80 20.78 1.04
CA VAL A 193 38.06 19.52 0.91
C VAL A 193 38.11 18.78 2.24
N VAL A 194 37.09 19.00 3.08
CA VAL A 194 36.81 18.13 4.22
C VAL A 194 36.39 16.79 3.64
N LYS A 195 37.33 15.84 3.70
CA LYS A 195 37.19 14.43 3.33
C LYS A 195 36.21 13.75 4.29
N GLY A 196 34.93 14.13 4.23
CA GLY A 196 33.85 13.45 4.90
C GLY A 196 33.75 12.07 4.31
N LYS A 197 34.16 11.05 5.06
CA LYS A 197 33.80 9.66 4.79
C LYS A 197 32.28 9.61 4.83
N GLY A 198 31.64 9.78 3.67
CA GLY A 198 30.20 9.62 3.52
C GLY A 198 29.84 8.29 4.14
N ALA A 199 29.12 8.34 5.26
CA ALA A 199 28.48 7.18 5.82
C ALA A 199 27.57 6.67 4.71
N ARG A 200 28.03 5.64 3.99
CA ARG A 200 27.22 4.95 2.99
C ARG A 200 25.96 4.54 3.73
N SER A 201 24.84 5.16 3.37
CA SER A 201 23.52 4.71 3.76
C SER A 201 23.48 3.22 3.44
N LYS A 202 23.39 2.40 4.49
CA LYS A 202 23.12 0.98 4.27
C LYS A 202 21.71 0.94 3.69
N ALA A 203 21.53 0.33 2.53
CA ALA A 203 20.21 -0.04 2.05
C ALA A 203 19.64 -1.07 3.03
N TYR A 204 18.37 -0.92 3.46
CA TYR A 204 17.72 -1.95 4.26
C TYR A 204 16.59 -2.50 3.42
N PRO A 205 16.87 -3.53 2.61
CA PRO A 205 15.85 -4.10 1.76
C PRO A 205 14.68 -4.57 2.62
N ILE A 206 13.47 -4.37 2.12
CA ILE A 206 12.26 -4.98 2.68
C ILE A 206 12.49 -6.49 2.65
N GLU A 207 12.59 -7.09 3.83
CA GLU A 207 12.97 -8.51 3.94
C GLU A 207 11.87 -9.38 3.36
N SER A 208 10.62 -8.93 3.53
CA SER A 208 9.44 -9.57 2.98
C SER A 208 9.28 -9.45 1.46
N LEU A 209 10.18 -8.74 0.75
CA LEU A 209 10.21 -8.73 -0.72
C LEU A 209 11.44 -9.41 -1.29
N ASN A 210 12.41 -9.78 -0.45
CA ASN A 210 13.61 -10.45 -0.91
C ASN A 210 13.30 -11.94 -1.21
N LYS A 211 13.27 -12.28 -2.50
CA LYS A 211 12.94 -13.63 -3.00
C LYS A 211 13.76 -14.76 -2.36
N GLU A 212 15.01 -14.50 -2.00
CA GLU A 212 15.87 -15.51 -1.36
C GLU A 212 15.33 -15.96 0.00
N ALA A 213 14.57 -15.09 0.68
CA ALA A 213 13.97 -15.38 1.98
C ALA A 213 12.61 -16.11 1.87
N GLN A 214 12.00 -16.16 0.69
CA GLN A 214 10.59 -16.55 0.57
C GLN A 214 10.39 -17.81 -0.27
N ALA A 215 10.06 -18.89 0.42
CA ALA A 215 9.69 -20.16 -0.21
C ALA A 215 8.27 -20.08 -0.79
N SER A 216 8.07 -20.66 -1.97
CA SER A 216 6.72 -20.85 -2.53
C SER A 216 5.88 -21.72 -1.58
N GLN A 217 4.68 -21.28 -1.26
CA GLN A 217 3.74 -22.05 -0.45
C GLN A 217 3.04 -23.09 -1.34
N VAL A 218 2.94 -24.33 -0.87
CA VAL A 218 2.20 -25.40 -1.57
C VAL A 218 1.09 -25.88 -0.65
N ILE A 219 -0.16 -25.67 -1.06
CA ILE A 219 -1.35 -26.13 -0.34
C ILE A 219 -2.04 -27.21 -1.17
N SER A 220 -2.69 -28.17 -0.50
CA SER A 220 -3.46 -29.22 -1.17
C SER A 220 -4.94 -29.03 -0.86
N GLN A 221 -5.79 -28.91 -1.87
CA GLN A 221 -7.24 -28.72 -1.73
C GLN A 221 -8.02 -29.73 -2.56
N GLN A 222 -9.23 -30.10 -2.16
CA GLN A 222 -10.04 -31.01 -2.97
C GLN A 222 -10.45 -30.35 -4.31
N ARG A 223 -10.36 -31.11 -5.40
CA ARG A 223 -10.69 -30.67 -6.77
C ARG A 223 -12.08 -30.04 -6.86
N LEU A 224 -13.06 -30.57 -6.12
CA LEU A 224 -14.41 -30.03 -6.05
C LEU A 224 -14.44 -28.53 -5.65
N PHE A 225 -13.68 -28.14 -4.63
CA PHE A 225 -13.64 -26.74 -4.18
C PHE A 225 -12.93 -25.83 -5.16
N VAL A 226 -11.81 -26.30 -5.70
CA VAL A 226 -11.04 -25.59 -6.71
C VAL A 226 -11.91 -25.30 -7.94
N ASN A 227 -12.60 -26.31 -8.46
CA ASN A 227 -13.50 -26.16 -9.60
C ASN A 227 -14.69 -25.24 -9.30
N SER A 228 -15.29 -25.35 -8.11
CA SER A 228 -16.38 -24.46 -7.70
C SER A 228 -15.93 -22.99 -7.66
N ASN A 229 -14.76 -22.73 -7.08
CA ASN A 229 -14.19 -21.39 -6.97
C ASN A 229 -13.82 -20.80 -8.35
N GLN A 230 -13.41 -21.65 -9.29
CA GLN A 230 -13.11 -21.22 -10.66
C GLN A 230 -14.37 -20.76 -11.41
N VAL A 231 -15.51 -21.42 -11.21
CA VAL A 231 -16.76 -21.00 -11.87
C VAL A 231 -17.26 -19.67 -11.30
N GLN A 232 -17.05 -19.42 -10.01
CA GLN A 232 -17.44 -18.17 -9.33
C GLN A 232 -16.59 -16.95 -9.70
N ALA A 233 -15.46 -17.15 -10.38
CA ALA A 233 -14.59 -16.06 -10.82
C ALA A 233 -15.25 -15.17 -11.89
N VAL A 234 -16.21 -15.72 -12.64
CA VAL A 234 -16.96 -14.96 -13.65
C VAL A 234 -18.17 -14.32 -12.96
N PRO A 235 -18.25 -12.97 -12.90
CA PRO A 235 -19.41 -12.32 -12.32
C PRO A 235 -20.67 -12.73 -13.11
N PRO A 236 -21.79 -13.02 -12.42
CA PRO A 236 -23.04 -13.33 -13.11
C PRO A 236 -23.40 -12.14 -14.02
N PRO A 237 -23.86 -12.40 -15.26
CA PRO A 237 -24.28 -11.32 -16.15
C PRO A 237 -25.33 -10.50 -15.42
N SER A 238 -25.15 -9.18 -15.41
CA SER A 238 -26.11 -8.23 -14.84
C SER A 238 -27.45 -8.50 -15.50
N GLN A 239 -28.37 -9.17 -14.79
CA GLN A 239 -29.70 -9.38 -15.32
C GLN A 239 -30.29 -7.99 -15.56
N PRO A 240 -30.80 -7.69 -16.77
CA PRO A 240 -31.45 -6.42 -17.02
C PRO A 240 -32.53 -6.24 -15.95
N PRO A 241 -32.66 -5.06 -15.33
CA PRO A 241 -33.65 -4.84 -14.30
C PRO A 241 -35.01 -5.25 -14.87
N THR A 242 -35.56 -6.34 -14.35
CA THR A 242 -36.88 -6.81 -14.76
C THR A 242 -37.82 -5.64 -14.47
N GLU A 243 -38.29 -4.99 -15.53
CA GLU A 243 -39.32 -3.95 -15.44
C GLU A 243 -40.47 -4.57 -14.67
N THR A 244 -40.54 -4.26 -13.39
CA THR A 244 -41.65 -4.65 -12.55
C THR A 244 -42.78 -3.82 -13.11
N GLN A 245 -43.58 -4.42 -14.00
CA GLN A 245 -44.81 -3.83 -14.51
C GLN A 245 -45.56 -3.33 -13.30
N ALA A 246 -45.66 -2.00 -13.19
CA ALA A 246 -46.40 -1.34 -12.15
C ALA A 246 -47.83 -1.86 -12.23
N GLY A 247 -48.19 -2.74 -11.30
CA GLY A 247 -49.56 -3.15 -11.10
C GLY A 247 -50.40 -1.88 -10.83
N PRO A 248 -51.64 -1.82 -11.33
CA PRO A 248 -52.50 -0.66 -11.15
C PRO A 248 -52.66 -0.35 -9.66
N ALA A 249 -52.36 0.88 -9.30
CA ALA A 249 -52.41 1.38 -7.94
C ALA A 249 -53.80 1.16 -7.31
N GLU A 250 -53.87 0.27 -6.32
CA GLU A 250 -55.04 0.14 -5.47
C GLU A 250 -55.06 1.31 -4.48
N GLN A 251 -56.09 2.14 -4.65
CA GLN A 251 -56.30 3.42 -4.00
C GLN A 251 -56.69 3.21 -2.53
N VAL A 252 -55.72 3.25 -1.61
CA VAL A 252 -55.99 3.20 -0.17
C VAL A 252 -56.20 4.61 0.39
N ALA A 253 -57.36 4.78 1.03
CA ALA A 253 -57.87 6.01 1.62
C ALA A 253 -57.02 6.58 2.78
N PRO A 254 -57.08 7.89 3.05
CA PRO A 254 -56.36 8.53 4.15
C PRO A 254 -57.10 8.34 5.48
N MET A 255 -56.39 7.88 6.52
CA MET A 255 -56.82 8.01 7.92
C MET A 255 -55.97 9.04 8.67
N PRO A 256 -56.54 9.72 9.68
CA PRO A 256 -56.07 11.02 10.14
C PRO A 256 -55.01 10.96 11.24
N ALA A 257 -54.33 12.10 11.34
CA ALA A 257 -53.32 12.45 12.31
C ALA A 257 -53.74 12.21 13.78
N GLN A 258 -52.82 11.61 14.56
CA GLN A 258 -52.76 11.82 16.00
C GLN A 258 -51.53 12.62 16.37
N ARG A 259 -51.82 13.63 17.19
CA ARG A 259 -51.01 14.76 17.58
C ARG A 259 -50.67 14.60 19.06
N GLY A 260 -49.40 14.73 19.39
CA GLY A 260 -48.91 15.09 20.73
C GLY A 260 -48.57 13.92 21.65
N GLN A 261 -47.35 13.89 22.16
CA GLN A 261 -47.04 14.54 23.43
C GLN A 261 -45.52 14.60 23.68
N VAL A 262 -45.13 15.71 24.30
CA VAL A 262 -43.82 16.07 24.81
C VAL A 262 -43.72 15.55 26.24
N ALA A 263 -42.61 14.89 26.62
CA ALA A 263 -42.09 14.93 27.99
C ALA A 263 -40.62 14.49 28.02
N GLU A 264 -39.83 15.33 28.66
CA GLU A 264 -38.39 15.27 28.93
C GLU A 264 -38.10 14.47 30.24
N PRO A 265 -36.85 14.37 30.74
CA PRO A 265 -36.19 13.11 31.03
C PRO A 265 -36.26 12.71 32.52
N SER A 266 -36.07 11.42 32.81
CA SER A 266 -35.77 10.98 34.16
C SER A 266 -34.79 9.81 34.17
N ALA A 267 -33.71 10.02 34.92
CA ALA A 267 -32.66 9.06 35.20
C ALA A 267 -33.14 8.06 36.26
N ALA A 268 -33.07 6.77 35.95
CA ALA A 268 -32.94 5.71 36.96
C ALA A 268 -32.44 4.43 36.28
N ALA A 269 -31.32 3.92 36.78
CA ALA A 269 -30.75 2.65 36.43
C ALA A 269 -31.70 1.50 36.78
N GLN A 270 -32.01 0.66 35.79
CA GLN A 270 -32.50 -0.70 36.00
C GLN A 270 -31.85 -1.61 34.95
N GLU A 271 -31.01 -2.51 35.43
CA GLU A 271 -30.62 -3.72 34.70
C GLU A 271 -31.87 -4.60 34.56
N GLN A 272 -32.42 -4.67 33.35
CA GLN A 272 -33.37 -5.70 32.94
C GLN A 272 -32.78 -6.46 31.76
N THR A 273 -32.50 -7.74 32.01
CA THR A 273 -32.22 -8.79 31.06
C THR A 273 -33.35 -8.87 30.03
N GLN A 274 -33.17 -8.26 28.86
CA GLN A 274 -34.04 -8.48 27.70
C GLN A 274 -33.53 -9.67 26.89
N VAL A 275 -34.35 -10.70 26.87
CA VAL A 275 -34.30 -11.81 25.91
C VAL A 275 -34.57 -11.23 24.51
N PRO A 276 -33.73 -11.50 23.49
CA PRO A 276 -33.99 -11.00 22.15
C PRO A 276 -35.28 -11.61 21.58
N ALA A 277 -36.22 -10.75 21.23
CA ALA A 277 -37.40 -11.09 20.46
C ALA A 277 -36.97 -11.68 19.10
N ALA A 278 -37.56 -12.82 18.76
CA ALA A 278 -37.38 -13.48 17.48
C ALA A 278 -37.77 -12.53 16.33
N LEU A 279 -36.81 -12.27 15.44
CA LEU A 279 -37.04 -11.62 14.16
C LEU A 279 -38.06 -12.44 13.34
N PRO A 280 -39.00 -11.80 12.63
CA PRO A 280 -39.85 -12.50 11.68
C PRO A 280 -38.98 -13.13 10.58
N PRO A 281 -39.36 -14.31 10.06
CA PRO A 281 -38.61 -14.97 9.00
C PRO A 281 -38.55 -14.03 7.78
N GLN A 282 -37.34 -13.57 7.44
CA GLN A 282 -37.12 -12.93 6.16
C GLN A 282 -37.32 -13.98 5.08
N ASP A 283 -38.32 -13.73 4.24
CA ASP A 283 -38.73 -14.55 3.11
C ASP A 283 -37.60 -14.52 2.06
N GLN A 284 -36.56 -15.35 2.25
CA GLN A 284 -35.47 -15.57 1.29
C GLN A 284 -36.02 -16.32 0.07
N ARG A 285 -36.77 -15.62 -0.78
CA ARG A 285 -37.08 -16.07 -2.14
C ARG A 285 -35.89 -15.77 -3.05
N TYR A 286 -34.79 -16.50 -2.84
CA TYR A 286 -33.79 -16.63 -3.89
C TYR A 286 -34.35 -17.57 -4.95
N LEU A 287 -34.53 -17.05 -6.16
CA LEU A 287 -34.86 -17.81 -7.37
C LEU A 287 -33.73 -18.79 -7.64
N SER A 288 -33.86 -20.00 -7.08
CA SER A 288 -33.07 -21.17 -7.44
C SER A 288 -33.44 -21.59 -8.85
N THR A 289 -32.76 -21.08 -9.87
CA THR A 289 -32.69 -21.76 -11.18
C THR A 289 -31.81 -22.98 -11.03
N SER A 290 -32.41 -24.06 -10.51
CA SER A 290 -31.81 -25.39 -10.43
C SER A 290 -31.78 -26.03 -11.81
N SER A 291 -30.79 -25.66 -12.62
CA SER A 291 -30.34 -26.51 -13.71
C SER A 291 -29.72 -27.76 -13.08
N GLY A 292 -30.53 -28.81 -12.91
CA GLY A 292 -30.11 -30.09 -12.36
C GLY A 292 -29.06 -30.74 -13.27
N ILE A 293 -27.79 -30.51 -12.95
CA ILE A 293 -26.67 -31.24 -13.53
C ILE A 293 -26.69 -32.62 -12.87
N GLN A 294 -27.17 -33.64 -13.59
CA GLN A 294 -26.94 -35.05 -13.20
C GLN A 294 -25.44 -35.31 -13.32
N VAL A 295 -24.75 -35.33 -12.17
CA VAL A 295 -23.33 -35.66 -12.08
C VAL A 295 -23.20 -37.17 -12.22
N ASP A 296 -22.56 -37.62 -13.29
CA ASP A 296 -22.30 -39.03 -13.59
C ASP A 296 -21.41 -39.66 -12.49
N LEU A 297 -21.67 -40.91 -12.08
CA LEU A 297 -20.97 -41.54 -10.94
C LEU A 297 -19.46 -41.71 -11.16
N GLN A 298 -19.00 -41.70 -12.42
CA GLN A 298 -17.56 -41.68 -12.72
C GLN A 298 -16.91 -40.33 -12.38
N GLN A 299 -17.67 -39.24 -12.45
CA GLN A 299 -17.22 -37.90 -12.05
C GLN A 299 -17.06 -37.81 -10.53
N ALA A 300 -17.85 -38.56 -9.75
CA ALA A 300 -17.77 -38.54 -8.28
C ALA A 300 -16.42 -39.02 -7.72
N LYS A 301 -15.74 -39.94 -8.41
CA LYS A 301 -14.42 -40.45 -7.97
C LYS A 301 -13.31 -39.43 -8.23
N ASP A 302 -13.44 -38.66 -9.30
CA ASP A 302 -12.52 -37.59 -9.70
C ASP A 302 -12.61 -36.37 -8.74
N LEU A 303 -13.80 -36.12 -8.18
CA LEU A 303 -14.04 -34.99 -7.27
C LEU A 303 -13.36 -35.09 -5.89
N SER A 304 -12.96 -36.30 -5.48
CA SER A 304 -12.20 -36.53 -4.25
C SER A 304 -10.68 -36.34 -4.40
N GLU A 305 -10.22 -36.08 -5.62
CA GLU A 305 -8.79 -35.89 -5.90
C GLU A 305 -8.30 -34.59 -5.23
N MET A 306 -7.11 -34.65 -4.64
CA MET A 306 -6.44 -33.50 -4.07
C MET A 306 -5.62 -32.80 -5.15
N VAL A 307 -5.86 -31.51 -5.31
CA VAL A 307 -5.14 -30.62 -6.22
C VAL A 307 -4.07 -29.87 -5.44
N GLN A 308 -2.86 -29.83 -5.98
CA GLN A 308 -1.79 -28.99 -5.45
C GLN A 308 -1.89 -27.57 -6.02
N ILE A 309 -1.84 -26.60 -5.12
CA ILE A 309 -1.85 -25.17 -5.44
C ILE A 309 -0.54 -24.59 -4.94
N ARG A 310 0.25 -24.05 -5.86
CA ARG A 310 1.53 -23.41 -5.59
C ARG A 310 1.36 -21.90 -5.66
N ILE A 311 1.66 -21.22 -4.57
CA ILE A 311 1.58 -19.76 -4.43
C ILE A 311 3.01 -19.22 -4.30
N GLU A 312 3.42 -18.41 -5.25
CA GLU A 312 4.70 -17.70 -5.23
C GLU A 312 4.60 -16.41 -4.41
N PRO A 313 5.73 -15.86 -3.91
CA PRO A 313 5.73 -14.60 -3.17
C PRO A 313 5.38 -13.40 -4.05
N PHE A 314 5.06 -12.27 -3.42
CA PHE A 314 4.80 -11.02 -4.12
C PHE A 314 6.09 -10.46 -4.73
N VAL A 315 5.94 -9.89 -5.92
CA VAL A 315 6.97 -9.24 -6.70
C VAL A 315 6.47 -7.85 -7.06
N PRO A 316 7.24 -6.79 -6.75
CA PRO A 316 6.89 -5.45 -7.16
C PRO A 316 7.03 -5.30 -8.68
N LEU A 317 6.05 -4.64 -9.29
CA LEU A 317 5.99 -4.24 -10.69
C LEU A 317 5.68 -2.74 -10.73
N ILE A 318 6.61 -1.94 -11.26
CA ILE A 318 6.43 -0.51 -11.45
C ILE A 318 5.89 -0.30 -12.87
N VAL A 319 4.75 0.36 -13.00
CA VAL A 319 4.14 0.68 -14.29
C VAL A 319 3.95 2.20 -14.42
N PRO A 320 3.93 2.75 -15.65
CA PRO A 320 3.55 4.15 -15.85
C PRO A 320 2.17 4.41 -15.24
N GLY A 321 2.08 5.39 -14.34
CA GLY A 321 0.82 5.77 -13.73
C GLY A 321 -0.04 6.63 -14.66
N VAL A 322 -1.34 6.70 -14.39
CA VAL A 322 -2.26 7.65 -15.07
C VAL A 322 -1.79 9.10 -14.87
N ASN A 323 -1.18 9.37 -13.72
CA ASN A 323 -0.62 10.65 -13.33
C ASN A 323 0.81 10.44 -12.79
N PRO A 324 1.84 10.29 -13.66
CA PRO A 324 3.20 9.99 -13.22
C PRO A 324 3.79 11.12 -12.37
N GLU A 325 3.39 12.37 -12.63
CA GLU A 325 3.75 13.52 -11.80
C GLU A 325 3.22 13.41 -10.38
N THR A 326 2.16 12.60 -10.18
CA THR A 326 1.57 12.42 -8.86
C THR A 326 2.21 11.33 -8.00
N SER A 327 3.08 10.51 -8.60
CA SER A 327 3.64 9.34 -7.92
C SER A 327 4.97 9.66 -7.27
N ILE A 328 5.15 9.19 -6.03
CA ILE A 328 6.44 9.31 -5.31
C ILE A 328 7.53 8.39 -5.91
N PHE A 329 7.14 7.36 -6.66
CA PHE A 329 8.06 6.37 -7.25
C PHE A 329 8.25 6.57 -8.77
N GLY A 330 7.74 7.66 -9.35
CA GLY A 330 7.79 7.91 -10.79
C GLY A 330 6.85 6.99 -11.61
N GLY A 331 5.98 6.24 -10.95
CA GLY A 331 5.09 5.25 -11.54
C GLY A 331 4.29 4.53 -10.46
N GLN A 332 3.19 3.89 -10.84
CA GLN A 332 2.39 3.13 -9.88
C GLN A 332 3.07 1.81 -9.56
N VAL A 333 3.15 1.50 -8.27
CA VAL A 333 3.71 0.23 -7.80
C VAL A 333 2.58 -0.78 -7.62
N PHE A 334 2.70 -1.93 -8.28
CA PHE A 334 1.83 -3.08 -8.11
C PHE A 334 2.60 -4.22 -7.45
N LEU A 335 1.98 -4.90 -6.49
CA LEU A 335 2.53 -6.11 -5.88
C LEU A 335 1.79 -7.30 -6.47
N LEU A 336 2.51 -8.13 -7.24
CA LEU A 336 1.94 -9.27 -7.97
C LEU A 336 2.54 -10.57 -7.48
N ARG A 337 1.71 -11.59 -7.28
CA ARG A 337 2.14 -12.96 -7.03
C ARG A 337 1.56 -13.91 -8.06
N HIS A 338 2.29 -14.97 -8.34
CA HIS A 338 1.84 -16.02 -9.24
C HIS A 338 1.26 -17.18 -8.44
N VAL A 339 0.09 -17.65 -8.87
CA VAL A 339 -0.58 -18.82 -8.30
C VAL A 339 -0.76 -19.84 -9.41
N GLN A 340 -0.31 -21.05 -9.15
CA GLN A 340 -0.43 -22.17 -10.05
C GLN A 340 -1.35 -23.21 -9.43
N ILE A 341 -2.41 -23.56 -10.15
CA ILE A 341 -3.37 -24.61 -9.80
C ILE A 341 -3.26 -25.65 -10.92
N GLU A 342 -2.49 -26.70 -10.69
CA GLU A 342 -2.15 -27.71 -11.72
C GLU A 342 -1.48 -27.09 -12.97
N ASP A 343 -2.20 -27.07 -14.10
CA ASP A 343 -1.80 -26.49 -15.38
C ASP A 343 -2.28 -25.04 -15.55
N ARG A 344 -3.12 -24.55 -14.64
CA ARG A 344 -3.63 -23.18 -14.66
C ARG A 344 -2.67 -22.23 -13.95
N HIS A 345 -2.43 -21.10 -14.60
CA HIS A 345 -1.60 -20.02 -14.11
C HIS A 345 -2.44 -18.76 -13.97
N LEU A 346 -2.45 -18.17 -12.78
CA LEU A 346 -3.13 -16.92 -12.49
C LEU A 346 -2.20 -15.96 -11.74
N LEU A 347 -2.42 -14.67 -11.94
CA LEU A 347 -1.70 -13.62 -11.21
C LEU A 347 -2.65 -12.94 -10.24
N GLN A 348 -2.26 -12.81 -8.99
CA GLN A 348 -3.01 -12.07 -7.99
C GLN A 348 -2.21 -10.86 -7.56
N GLY A 349 -2.87 -9.75 -7.26
CA GLY A 349 -2.17 -8.57 -6.84
C GLY A 349 -3.04 -7.45 -6.34
N PHE A 350 -2.37 -6.37 -5.98
CA PHE A 350 -2.97 -5.11 -5.58
C PHE A 350 -2.04 -3.96 -5.95
N GLN A 351 -2.59 -2.75 -6.06
CA GLN A 351 -1.80 -1.54 -6.21
C GLN A 351 -1.33 -1.09 -4.82
N LEU A 352 -0.10 -0.63 -4.67
CA LEU A 352 0.35 -0.01 -3.43
C LEU A 352 -0.38 1.34 -3.24
N ASP A 353 -0.96 1.54 -2.06
CA ASP A 353 -1.58 2.81 -1.67
C ASP A 353 -0.48 3.80 -1.26
N GLU A 354 0.04 4.54 -2.24
CA GLU A 354 1.10 5.54 -2.02
C GLU A 354 0.67 6.63 -1.03
N GLN A 355 -0.61 7.02 -1.02
CA GLN A 355 -1.12 8.03 -0.10
C GLN A 355 -1.11 7.52 1.33
N ARG A 356 -1.50 6.25 1.54
CA ARG A 356 -1.37 5.62 2.84
C ARG A 356 0.09 5.53 3.27
N LEU A 357 1.00 5.16 2.39
CA LEU A 357 2.43 5.10 2.69
C LEU A 357 2.97 6.46 3.14
N VAL A 358 2.64 7.53 2.42
CA VAL A 358 2.98 8.91 2.79
C VAL A 358 2.44 9.25 4.17
N THR A 359 1.15 8.94 4.42
CA THR A 359 0.51 9.19 5.72
C THR A 359 1.24 8.48 6.87
N GLU A 360 1.66 7.23 6.66
CA GLU A 360 2.41 6.46 7.66
C GLU A 360 3.80 7.03 7.90
N ILE A 361 4.46 7.55 6.86
CA ILE A 361 5.75 8.24 7.01
C ILE A 361 5.57 9.56 7.79
N GLU A 362 4.53 10.33 7.49
CA GLU A 362 4.20 11.57 8.22
C GLU A 362 3.90 11.27 9.69
N GLU A 363 3.14 10.21 9.98
CA GLU A 363 2.83 9.79 11.34
C GLU A 363 4.09 9.33 12.08
N SER A 364 4.94 8.51 11.46
CA SER A 364 6.20 8.07 12.04
C SER A 364 7.14 9.27 12.26
N ALA A 365 7.24 10.19 11.30
CA ALA A 365 8.02 11.41 11.44
C ALA A 365 7.51 12.27 12.61
N GLY A 366 6.20 12.50 12.71
CA GLY A 366 5.59 13.25 13.81
C GLY A 366 5.86 12.64 15.20
N ARG A 367 6.05 11.31 15.29
CA ARG A 367 6.38 10.63 16.55
C ARG A 367 7.86 10.74 16.93
N PHE A 368 8.77 10.77 15.96
CA PHE A 368 10.22 10.76 16.21
C PHE A 368 10.90 12.13 16.08
N MET A 369 10.22 13.14 15.53
CA MET A 369 10.75 14.51 15.49
C MET A 369 11.05 15.04 16.89
N ARG A 370 12.19 15.71 17.03
CA ARG A 370 12.61 16.39 18.26
C ARG A 370 12.29 17.88 18.18
N ASP A 371 12.30 18.56 19.32
CA ASP A 371 12.14 20.02 19.37
C ASP A 371 13.19 20.73 18.49
N GLY A 372 12.73 21.65 17.65
CA GLY A 372 13.58 22.36 16.68
C GLY A 372 13.86 21.59 15.39
N MET A 373 13.23 20.43 15.18
CA MET A 373 13.27 19.70 13.90
C MET A 373 11.92 19.76 13.19
N GLY A 374 11.98 19.91 11.87
CA GLY A 374 10.85 19.77 10.96
C GLY A 374 11.16 18.73 9.89
N PHE A 375 10.13 18.31 9.16
CA PHE A 375 10.31 17.45 8.00
C PHE A 375 9.43 17.92 6.85
N GLU A 376 9.89 17.60 5.64
CA GLU A 376 9.17 17.79 4.40
C GLU A 376 9.38 16.56 3.52
N LEU A 377 8.27 15.95 3.14
CA LEU A 377 8.26 14.95 2.09
C LEU A 377 8.30 15.68 0.74
N PRO A 378 9.05 15.16 -0.26
CA PRO A 378 9.01 15.67 -1.62
C PRO A 378 7.56 15.59 -2.05
N ARG A 379 6.90 16.75 -2.01
CA ARG A 379 5.54 16.84 -2.49
C ARG A 379 5.64 16.53 -3.96
N VAL A 380 5.02 15.42 -4.30
CA VAL A 380 4.28 15.26 -5.54
C VAL A 380 3.85 16.65 -6.03
N THR A 381 4.53 17.17 -7.05
CA THR A 381 4.39 18.55 -7.48
C THR A 381 2.91 18.82 -7.69
N LYS A 382 2.29 19.68 -6.86
CA LYS A 382 0.93 20.12 -7.15
C LYS A 382 0.99 20.70 -8.56
N ALA A 383 0.13 20.22 -9.46
CA ALA A 383 0.11 20.48 -10.91
C ALA A 383 0.07 21.97 -11.35
N ASN A 384 0.26 22.91 -10.42
CA ASN A 384 0.31 24.34 -10.65
C ASN A 384 1.72 24.87 -10.99
N GLY A 385 2.71 24.00 -11.25
CA GLY A 385 4.00 24.38 -11.87
C GLY A 385 4.89 25.34 -11.07
N TYR A 386 4.48 25.73 -9.87
CA TYR A 386 5.32 26.46 -8.93
C TYR A 386 6.12 25.43 -8.13
N VAL A 387 7.30 25.09 -8.63
CA VAL A 387 8.38 24.58 -7.77
C VAL A 387 8.68 25.76 -6.86
N ASP A 388 8.18 25.69 -5.63
CA ASP A 388 8.49 26.73 -4.64
C ASP A 388 10.00 26.64 -4.43
N ASP A 389 10.74 27.59 -5.00
CA ASP A 389 12.20 27.71 -4.93
C ASP A 389 12.67 27.97 -3.48
N ILE A 390 11.71 28.03 -2.55
CA ILE A 390 11.88 27.89 -1.12
C ILE A 390 12.08 26.40 -0.78
N SER A 391 13.07 25.76 -1.42
CA SER A 391 13.78 24.70 -0.72
C SER A 391 14.56 25.38 0.41
N GLU A 392 13.86 25.65 1.51
CA GLU A 392 14.52 25.86 2.79
C GLU A 392 15.56 24.76 2.91
N LYS A 393 16.82 25.18 3.00
CA LYS A 393 17.99 24.33 2.91
C LYS A 393 17.82 23.15 3.87
N ALA A 394 17.44 22.00 3.35
CA ALA A 394 17.27 20.79 4.15
C ALA A 394 18.58 20.56 4.92
N ALA A 395 18.48 20.46 6.24
CA ALA A 395 19.64 20.20 7.09
C ALA A 395 20.19 18.79 6.80
N TYR A 396 19.27 17.87 6.49
CA TYR A 396 19.58 16.49 6.16
C TYR A 396 18.53 15.92 5.22
N THR A 397 18.93 15.09 4.26
CA THR A 397 17.99 14.34 3.39
C THR A 397 18.23 12.85 3.60
N ALA A 398 17.22 12.17 4.14
CA ALA A 398 17.21 10.72 4.26
C ALA A 398 16.64 10.09 3.00
N ILE A 399 17.16 8.94 2.60
CA ILE A 399 16.59 8.14 1.50
C ILE A 399 16.00 6.87 2.13
N LEU A 400 14.70 6.68 1.94
CA LEU A 400 13.95 5.49 2.34
C LEU A 400 13.87 4.56 1.12
N ASP A 401 14.71 3.54 1.11
CA ASP A 401 14.73 2.50 0.08
C ASP A 401 13.73 1.39 0.43
N PHE A 402 12.75 1.17 -0.45
CA PHE A 402 11.72 0.14 -0.29
C PHE A 402 11.98 -1.11 -1.15
N GLY A 403 13.07 -1.17 -1.93
CA GLY A 403 13.37 -2.25 -2.86
C GLY A 403 12.51 -2.27 -4.14
N PHE A 404 11.60 -1.30 -4.29
CA PHE A 404 10.85 -1.03 -5.51
C PHE A 404 10.82 0.47 -5.85
N GLY A 405 11.65 1.25 -5.17
CA GLY A 405 11.72 2.70 -5.30
C GLY A 405 12.28 3.35 -4.05
N ASP A 406 12.82 4.55 -4.25
CA ASP A 406 13.39 5.38 -3.20
C ASP A 406 12.45 6.56 -2.90
N LEU A 407 12.23 6.86 -1.62
CA LEU A 407 11.59 8.09 -1.18
C LEU A 407 12.60 8.96 -0.44
N ALA A 408 12.81 10.18 -0.90
CA ALA A 408 13.59 11.16 -0.15
C ALA A 408 12.74 11.76 0.98
N LEU A 409 13.30 11.94 2.16
CA LEU A 409 12.68 12.64 3.30
C LEU A 409 13.62 13.78 3.69
N SER A 410 13.17 15.02 3.51
CA SER A 410 13.95 16.20 3.87
C SER A 410 13.68 16.58 5.32
N LEU A 411 14.73 16.64 6.13
CA LEU A 411 14.69 17.10 7.52
C LEU A 411 15.24 18.53 7.59
N LYS A 412 14.53 19.38 8.33
CA LYS A 412 14.82 20.82 8.48
C LYS A 412 15.06 21.15 9.95
N GLU A 413 15.83 22.21 10.19
CA GLU A 413 15.93 22.86 11.50
C GLU A 413 14.92 24.02 11.52
N LEU A 414 14.11 24.12 12.60
CA LEU A 414 13.02 25.11 12.75
C LEU A 414 13.46 26.40 13.44
#